data_AF-A4RXA3-F1
#
_entry.id   AF-A4RXA3-F1
#
_cell.length_a   1.000
_cell.length_b   1.000
_cell.length_c   1.000
_cell.angle_alpha   90.00
_cell.angle_beta   90.00
_cell.angle_gamma   90.00
#
_symmetry.space_group_name_H-M   'P 1'
#
loop_
_entity.id
_entity.type
_entity.pdbx_description
1 polymer ?
#
loop_
_entity_poly.entity_id
_entity_poly.type
_entity_poly.pdbx_seq_one_letter_code
_entity_poly.pdbx_strand_id
1 'polypeptide(L)'
;RTFPNHEFFAAATTKGADGRRALANILKAYAIHDTKVGYCQGMAFVAGVLLIYLSENRAFAAFVTLMESSDFRSMYLRSMEGLKTRLRQLAVVLRVKNATLAQHLEKHDVAPVLYASGWFMSAFASDFPVRFSGRVM
;
A
#
# COMPACT_ATOMS: atom_id res chain seq x y z
N ARG A 1 5.63 -9.81 8.89
CA ARG A 1 5.76 -9.69 7.41
C ARG A 1 5.93 -8.23 7.00
N THR A 2 5.17 -7.31 7.56
CA THR A 2 5.38 -5.86 7.37
C THR A 2 6.65 -5.39 8.08
N PHE A 3 7.62 -4.89 7.32
CA PHE A 3 8.91 -4.33 7.79
C PHE A 3 9.61 -5.11 8.92
N PRO A 4 9.86 -6.43 8.79
CA PRO A 4 10.35 -7.27 9.89
C PRO A 4 11.73 -6.85 10.41
N ASN A 5 12.54 -6.21 9.57
CA ASN A 5 13.89 -5.78 9.88
C ASN A 5 13.95 -4.30 10.33
N HIS A 6 12.84 -3.57 10.30
CA HIS A 6 12.80 -2.19 10.77
C HIS A 6 12.69 -2.18 12.29
N GLU A 7 13.52 -1.39 12.97
CA GLU A 7 13.61 -1.35 14.45
C GLU A 7 12.23 -1.18 15.11
N PHE A 8 11.38 -0.33 14.52
CA PHE A 8 10.02 -0.05 14.99
C PHE A 8 9.07 -1.27 14.97
N PHE A 9 9.37 -2.30 14.17
CA PHE A 9 8.54 -3.50 14.03
C PHE A 9 9.30 -4.81 14.30
N ALA A 10 10.56 -4.72 14.73
CA ALA A 10 11.45 -5.87 14.92
C ALA A 10 10.94 -6.84 16.00
N ALA A 11 10.95 -8.15 15.71
CA ALA A 11 10.38 -9.18 16.60
C ALA A 11 11.02 -9.20 17.99
N ALA A 12 12.33 -9.00 18.04
CA ALA A 12 13.19 -9.20 19.19
C ALA A 12 13.22 -8.03 20.20
N THR A 13 12.44 -6.95 19.98
CA THR A 13 12.48 -5.76 20.85
C THR A 13 11.10 -5.44 21.42
N THR A 14 11.06 -4.93 22.65
CA THR A 14 9.82 -4.44 23.30
C THR A 14 9.17 -3.33 22.46
N LYS A 15 9.98 -2.38 21.97
CA LYS A 15 9.56 -1.31 21.05
C LYS A 15 8.94 -1.87 19.77
N GLY A 16 9.50 -2.96 19.22
CA GLY A 16 8.94 -3.61 18.04
C GLY A 16 7.62 -4.34 18.32
N ALA A 17 7.45 -4.90 19.52
CA ALA A 17 6.16 -5.45 19.96
C ALA A 17 5.09 -4.36 20.09
N ASP A 18 5.45 -3.20 20.65
CA ASP A 18 4.57 -2.03 20.73
C ASP A 18 4.16 -1.53 19.34
N GLY A 19 5.11 -1.39 18.42
CA GLY A 19 4.84 -0.96 17.04
C GLY A 19 3.92 -1.93 16.29
N ARG A 20 4.12 -3.24 16.43
CA ARG A 20 3.22 -4.26 15.84
C ARG A 20 1.82 -4.20 16.44
N ARG A 21 1.70 -3.96 17.74
CA ARG A 21 0.41 -3.79 18.43
C ARG A 21 -0.32 -2.55 17.95
N ALA A 22 0.36 -1.41 17.88
CA ALA A 22 -0.18 -0.17 17.35
C ALA A 22 -0.64 -0.32 15.89
N LEU A 23 0.15 -1.01 15.05
CA LEU A 23 -0.26 -1.31 13.67
C LEU A 23 -1.51 -2.20 13.62
N ALA A 24 -1.58 -3.22 14.47
CA ALA A 24 -2.76 -4.08 14.55
C ALA A 24 -4.01 -3.31 15.02
N ASN A 25 -3.87 -2.38 15.96
CA ASN A 25 -4.95 -1.52 16.42
C ASN A 25 -5.49 -0.64 15.29
N ILE A 26 -4.60 0.05 14.55
CA ILE A 26 -4.98 0.88 13.41
C ILE A 26 -5.76 0.07 12.37
N LEU A 27 -5.26 -1.10 11.99
CA LEU A 27 -5.89 -1.94 10.97
C LEU A 27 -7.24 -2.51 11.44
N LYS A 28 -7.35 -2.90 12.72
CA LYS A 28 -8.62 -3.37 13.30
C LYS A 28 -9.64 -2.23 13.39
N ALA A 29 -9.21 -1.06 13.86
CA ALA A 29 -10.06 0.12 13.94
C ALA A 29 -10.57 0.52 12.55
N TYR A 30 -9.70 0.53 11.55
CA TYR A 30 -10.10 0.83 10.17
C TYR A 30 -11.06 -0.21 9.60
N ALA A 31 -10.85 -1.51 9.86
CA ALA A 31 -11.75 -2.55 9.38
C ALA A 31 -13.18 -2.43 9.95
N ILE A 32 -13.33 -1.84 11.14
CA ILE A 32 -14.62 -1.51 11.74
C ILE A 32 -15.18 -0.20 11.17
N HIS A 33 -14.32 0.81 10.99
CA HIS A 33 -14.68 2.12 10.42
C HIS A 33 -15.22 2.00 8.99
N ASP A 34 -14.56 1.20 8.15
CA ASP A 34 -14.96 0.97 6.76
C ASP A 34 -15.19 -0.52 6.47
N THR A 35 -16.37 -1.01 6.87
CA THR A 35 -16.75 -2.42 6.73
C THR A 35 -16.85 -2.92 5.28
N LYS A 36 -16.98 -2.02 4.30
CA LYS A 36 -17.02 -2.39 2.87
C LYS A 36 -15.65 -2.83 2.36
N VAL A 37 -14.58 -2.22 2.88
CA VAL A 37 -13.20 -2.66 2.61
C VAL A 37 -12.77 -3.72 3.62
N GLY A 38 -13.05 -3.46 4.91
CA GLY A 38 -12.55 -4.28 6.01
C GLY A 38 -11.03 -4.21 6.08
N TYR A 39 -10.39 -5.37 6.16
CA TYR A 39 -8.94 -5.51 6.04
C TYR A 39 -8.58 -6.26 4.75
N CYS A 40 -7.72 -5.65 3.95
CA CYS A 40 -7.15 -6.24 2.74
C CYS A 40 -5.63 -6.36 2.87
N GLN A 41 -5.07 -7.43 2.29
CA GLN A 41 -3.63 -7.63 2.25
C GLN A 41 -2.95 -6.48 1.50
N GLY A 42 -1.90 -5.91 2.09
CA GLY A 42 -1.19 -4.73 1.56
C GLY A 42 -1.41 -3.48 2.42
N MET A 43 -2.59 -3.31 3.02
CA MET A 43 -2.92 -2.15 3.88
C MET A 43 -1.95 -1.97 5.04
N ALA A 44 -1.45 -3.08 5.59
CA ALA A 44 -0.48 -3.06 6.69
C ALA A 44 0.81 -2.31 6.33
N PHE A 45 1.25 -2.33 5.07
CA PHE A 45 2.44 -1.59 4.65
C PHE A 45 2.17 -0.09 4.63
N VAL A 46 1.03 0.34 4.10
CA VAL A 46 0.62 1.75 4.04
C VAL A 46 0.44 2.32 5.45
N ALA A 47 -0.33 1.64 6.30
CA ALA A 47 -0.47 2.03 7.71
C ALA A 47 0.86 1.97 8.46
N GLY A 48 1.73 1.00 8.13
CA GLY A 48 3.05 0.86 8.72
C GLY A 48 3.98 2.02 8.40
N VAL A 49 3.99 2.53 7.15
CA VAL A 49 4.76 3.72 6.78
C VAL A 49 4.29 4.93 7.60
N LEU A 50 2.98 5.18 7.65
CA LEU A 50 2.43 6.29 8.43
C LEU A 50 2.81 6.20 9.91
N LEU A 51 2.74 5.00 10.49
CA LEU A 51 3.06 4.77 11.90
C LEU A 51 4.55 4.92 12.23
N ILE A 52 5.46 4.79 11.26
CA ILE A 52 6.88 5.09 11.46
C ILE A 52 7.10 6.59 11.69
N TYR A 53 6.27 7.45 11.08
CA TYR A 53 6.45 8.91 11.12
C TYR A 53 5.46 9.64 12.05
N LEU A 54 4.39 8.97 12.48
CA LEU A 54 3.30 9.57 13.25
C LEU A 54 2.99 8.73 14.49
N SER A 55 2.41 9.38 15.51
CA SER A 55 1.83 8.66 16.65
C SER A 55 0.60 7.84 16.22
N GLU A 56 0.26 6.77 16.95
CA GLU A 56 -0.82 5.84 16.58
C GLU A 56 -2.13 6.53 16.19
N ASN A 57 -2.61 7.49 16.99
CA ASN A 57 -3.84 8.25 16.70
C ASN A 57 -3.74 9.09 15.41
N ARG A 58 -2.58 9.73 15.18
CA ARG A 58 -2.34 10.53 13.98
C ARG A 58 -2.15 9.66 12.75
N ALA A 59 -1.50 8.50 12.90
CA ALA A 59 -1.36 7.51 11.86
C ALA A 59 -2.72 6.94 11.44
N PHE A 60 -3.61 6.64 12.40
CA PHE A 60 -4.99 6.24 12.10
C PHE A 60 -5.75 7.34 11.34
N ALA A 61 -5.71 8.59 11.83
CA ALA A 61 -6.39 9.70 11.16
C ALA A 61 -5.86 9.93 9.74
N ALA A 62 -4.54 9.93 9.55
CA ALA A 62 -3.92 10.04 8.23
C ALA A 62 -4.30 8.87 7.31
N PHE A 63 -4.37 7.65 7.86
CA PHE A 63 -4.76 6.46 7.10
C PHE A 63 -6.22 6.55 6.63
N VAL A 64 -7.14 7.00 7.48
CA VAL A 64 -8.55 7.25 7.10
C VAL A 64 -8.63 8.32 6.01
N THR A 65 -7.94 9.46 6.19
CA THR A 65 -7.91 10.53 5.18
C THR A 65 -7.37 10.04 3.83
N LEU A 66 -6.29 9.26 3.83
CA LEU A 66 -5.74 8.68 2.60
C LEU A 66 -6.76 7.75 1.92
N MET A 67 -7.42 6.90 2.71
CA MET A 67 -8.38 5.95 2.20
C MET A 67 -9.62 6.63 1.61
N GLU A 68 -10.16 7.62 2.29
CA GLU A 68 -11.41 8.28 1.91
C GLU A 68 -11.19 9.47 0.97
N SER A 69 -10.37 10.45 1.38
CA SER A 69 -10.20 11.70 0.65
C SER A 69 -9.37 11.56 -0.63
N SER A 70 -8.40 10.64 -0.65
CA SER A 70 -7.58 10.37 -1.85
C SER A 70 -8.08 9.18 -2.68
N ASP A 71 -9.25 8.62 -2.32
CA ASP A 71 -9.84 7.42 -2.93
C ASP A 71 -8.84 6.25 -3.04
N PHE A 72 -8.01 6.06 -2.01
CA PHE A 72 -7.10 4.93 -1.95
C PHE A 72 -7.87 3.62 -1.64
N ARG A 73 -9.02 3.74 -0.97
CA ARG A 73 -9.93 2.63 -0.64
C ARG A 73 -10.45 1.86 -1.86
N SER A 74 -10.61 2.52 -3.01
CA SER A 74 -11.19 1.89 -4.21
C SER A 74 -10.36 0.74 -4.76
N MET A 75 -9.07 0.69 -4.42
CA MET A 75 -8.16 -0.41 -4.75
C MET A 75 -8.40 -1.66 -3.89
N TYR A 76 -8.90 -1.49 -2.67
CA TYR A 76 -9.09 -2.58 -1.69
C TYR A 76 -10.52 -3.10 -1.61
N LEU A 77 -11.48 -2.46 -2.31
CA LEU A 77 -12.83 -2.99 -2.44
C LEU A 77 -12.82 -4.35 -3.14
N ARG A 78 -13.81 -5.20 -2.84
CA ARG A 78 -13.92 -6.58 -3.36
C ARG A 78 -13.78 -6.69 -4.88
N SER A 79 -14.28 -5.72 -5.62
CA SER A 79 -14.20 -5.69 -7.09
C SER A 79 -12.81 -5.29 -7.62
N MET A 80 -11.99 -4.65 -6.78
CA MET A 80 -10.69 -4.08 -7.13
C MET A 80 -10.74 -3.12 -8.33
N GLU A 81 -11.88 -2.48 -8.58
CA GLU A 81 -12.06 -1.60 -9.75
C GLU A 81 -11.10 -0.40 -9.74
N GLY A 82 -10.78 0.14 -8.55
CA GLY A 82 -9.78 1.19 -8.43
C GLY A 82 -8.40 0.72 -8.88
N LEU A 83 -8.00 -0.49 -8.47
CA LEU A 83 -6.71 -1.07 -8.85
C LEU A 83 -6.67 -1.36 -10.36
N LYS A 84 -7.69 -2.04 -10.89
CA LYS A 84 -7.79 -2.35 -12.34
C LYS A 84 -7.73 -1.09 -13.19
N THR A 85 -8.37 -0.01 -12.75
CA THR A 85 -8.34 1.27 -13.46
C THR A 85 -6.94 1.87 -13.48
N ARG A 86 -6.24 1.90 -12.34
CA ARG A 86 -4.86 2.39 -12.25
C ARG A 86 -3.87 1.53 -13.06
N LEU A 87 -4.06 0.20 -13.09
CA LEU A 87 -3.25 -0.71 -13.92
C LEU A 87 -3.47 -0.47 -15.42
N ARG A 88 -4.71 -0.22 -15.85
CA ARG A 88 -5.02 0.17 -17.24
C ARG A 88 -4.38 1.51 -17.61
N GLN A 89 -4.47 2.49 -16.71
CA GLN A 89 -3.83 3.80 -16.88
C GLN A 89 -2.31 3.63 -17.00
N LEU A 90 -1.69 2.79 -16.18
CA LEU A 90 -0.25 2.50 -16.26
C LEU A 90 0.15 1.93 -17.62
N ALA A 91 -0.64 1.01 -18.20
CA ALA A 91 -0.37 0.48 -19.54
C ALA A 91 -0.38 1.60 -20.61
N VAL A 92 -1.37 2.50 -20.54
CA VAL A 92 -1.47 3.64 -21.46
C VAL A 92 -0.30 4.59 -21.30
N VAL A 93 0.04 4.96 -20.06
CA VAL A 93 1.19 5.84 -19.77
C VAL A 93 2.49 5.21 -20.27
N LEU A 94 2.68 3.90 -20.09
CA LEU A 94 3.86 3.20 -20.57
C LEU A 94 3.97 3.26 -22.10
N ARG A 95 2.87 3.01 -22.82
CA ARG A 95 2.84 3.13 -24.29
C ARG A 95 3.23 4.52 -24.77
N VAL A 96 2.75 5.57 -24.10
CA VAL A 96 3.05 6.97 -24.46
C VAL A 96 4.49 7.35 -24.12
N LYS A 97 5.02 6.87 -22.98
CA LYS A 97 6.35 7.26 -22.49
C LYS A 97 7.49 6.40 -23.03
N ASN A 98 7.23 5.13 -23.30
CA ASN A 98 8.20 4.18 -23.82
C ASN A 98 7.49 3.07 -24.60
N ALA A 99 7.13 3.37 -25.86
CA ALA A 99 6.45 2.43 -26.75
C ALA A 99 7.23 1.13 -26.97
N THR A 100 8.57 1.20 -27.05
CA THR A 100 9.44 0.04 -27.22
C THR A 100 9.29 -0.95 -26.07
N LEU A 101 9.31 -0.45 -24.82
CA LEU A 101 9.12 -1.29 -23.64
C LEU A 101 7.68 -1.82 -23.57
N ALA A 102 6.68 -0.99 -23.85
CA ALA A 102 5.29 -1.42 -23.86
C ALA A 102 5.05 -2.59 -24.83
N GLN A 103 5.53 -2.47 -26.08
CA GLN A 103 5.42 -3.51 -27.09
C GLN A 103 6.17 -4.78 -26.69
N HIS A 104 7.34 -4.66 -26.06
CA HIS A 104 8.08 -5.81 -25.57
C HIS A 104 7.29 -6.57 -24.50
N LEU A 105 6.73 -5.88 -23.50
CA LEU A 105 5.92 -6.51 -22.46
C LEU A 105 4.65 -7.17 -23.04
N GLU A 106 3.97 -6.48 -23.97
CA GLU A 106 2.78 -7.02 -24.65
C GLU A 106 3.08 -8.27 -25.48
N LYS A 107 4.21 -8.28 -26.20
CA LYS A 107 4.66 -9.45 -26.97
C LYS A 107 4.89 -10.69 -26.08
N HIS A 108 5.21 -10.48 -24.82
CA HIS A 108 5.48 -11.53 -23.84
C HIS A 108 4.33 -11.75 -22.84
N ASP A 109 3.13 -11.21 -23.11
CA ASP A 109 1.95 -11.32 -22.24
C ASP A 109 2.17 -10.83 -20.80
N VAL A 110 3.10 -9.88 -20.61
CA VAL A 110 3.43 -9.31 -19.30
C VAL A 110 2.48 -8.15 -18.99
N ALA A 111 1.28 -8.47 -18.52
CA ALA A 111 0.30 -7.47 -18.12
C ALA A 111 0.72 -6.72 -16.84
N PRO A 112 0.36 -5.43 -16.68
CA PRO A 112 0.69 -4.63 -15.48
C PRO A 112 0.31 -5.26 -14.14
N VAL A 113 -0.77 -6.05 -14.11
CA VAL A 113 -1.21 -6.74 -12.90
C VAL A 113 -0.14 -7.67 -12.31
N LEU A 114 0.76 -8.20 -13.15
CA LEU A 114 1.80 -9.15 -12.75
C LEU A 114 2.95 -8.49 -11.98
N TYR A 115 3.20 -7.20 -12.19
CA TYR A 115 4.36 -6.51 -11.60
C TYR A 115 4.00 -5.25 -10.80
N ALA A 116 2.87 -4.60 -11.08
CA ALA A 116 2.52 -3.30 -10.48
C ALA A 116 1.43 -3.37 -9.41
N SER A 117 0.75 -4.51 -9.24
CA SER A 117 -0.31 -4.64 -8.23
C SER A 117 0.19 -4.34 -6.82
N GLY A 118 1.37 -4.88 -6.46
CA GLY A 118 2.02 -4.60 -5.17
C GLY A 118 2.36 -3.12 -5.01
N TRP A 119 2.91 -2.49 -6.06
CA TRP A 119 3.29 -1.07 -6.04
C TRP A 119 2.11 -0.17 -5.68
N PHE A 120 0.95 -0.38 -6.29
CA PHE A 120 -0.25 0.38 -5.98
C PHE A 120 -0.82 0.03 -4.61
N MET A 121 -0.98 -1.26 -4.31
CA MET A 121 -1.63 -1.74 -3.09
C MET A 121 -0.81 -1.56 -1.81
N SER A 122 0.48 -1.23 -1.92
CA SER A 122 1.33 -0.95 -0.78
C SER A 122 1.95 0.45 -0.81
N ALA A 123 1.61 1.30 -1.78
CA ALA A 123 2.34 2.53 -2.06
C ALA A 123 3.87 2.30 -2.11
N PHE A 124 4.29 1.30 -2.89
CA PHE A 124 5.68 0.83 -3.07
C PHE A 124 6.36 0.22 -1.82
N ALA A 125 5.73 0.28 -0.66
CA ALA A 125 6.35 -0.15 0.59
C ALA A 125 6.58 -1.67 0.76
N SER A 126 6.03 -2.53 -0.10
CA SER A 126 6.36 -3.96 -0.09
C SER A 126 7.74 -4.26 -0.65
N ASP A 127 8.11 -3.55 -1.72
CA ASP A 127 9.27 -3.89 -2.56
C ASP A 127 10.39 -2.83 -2.48
N PHE A 128 10.09 -1.63 -1.99
CA PHE A 128 11.03 -0.52 -1.91
C PHE A 128 11.34 -0.14 -0.45
N PRO A 129 12.51 0.48 -0.18
CA PRO A 129 12.86 0.93 1.16
C PRO A 129 11.80 1.86 1.77
N VAL A 130 11.60 1.78 3.09
CA VAL A 130 10.65 2.63 3.83
C VAL A 130 10.86 4.11 3.53
N ARG A 131 12.12 4.58 3.48
CA ARG A 131 12.44 5.98 3.19
C ARG A 131 12.01 6.43 1.80
N PHE A 132 12.04 5.54 0.81
CA PHE A 132 11.52 5.85 -0.53
C PHE A 132 10.00 5.98 -0.48
N SER A 133 9.34 4.99 0.12
CA SER A 133 7.87 4.94 0.22
C SER A 133 7.30 6.12 1.01
N GLY A 134 7.98 6.55 2.08
CA GLY A 134 7.62 7.73 2.86
C GLY A 134 7.83 9.08 2.15
N ARG A 135 8.49 9.12 0.98
CA ARG A 135 8.53 10.32 0.11
C ARG A 135 7.44 10.30 -0.96
N VAL A 136 6.91 9.13 -1.28
CA VAL A 136 5.83 8.95 -2.25
C VAL A 136 4.48 9.26 -1.62
N MET A 137 4.31 8.88 -0.34
CA MET A 137 3.15 9.21 0.49
C MET A 137 3.25 10.65 1.03
#